data_AF-A0A1I7FBZ9-F1
#
_entry.id   AF-A0A1I7FBZ9-F1
#
_cell.length_a   1.000
_cell.length_b   1.000
_cell.length_c   1.000
_cell.angle_alpha   90.00
_cell.angle_beta   90.00
_cell.angle_gamma   90.00
#
_symmetry.space_group_name_H-M   'P 1'
#
loop_
_entity.id
_entity.type
_entity.pdbx_description
1 polymer ?
#
loop_
_entity_poly.entity_id
_entity_poly.type
_entity_poly.pdbx_seq_one_letter_code
_entity_poly.pdbx_strand_id
1 'polypeptide(L)'
;MVAIIDRYINMVRTSKLKTMLFSLCFALVCLVSTYLRRDKSNGLSDLDNFIVSIMSSVALGIVWFISSLVMVKISDNIEERKSKANEALREAKREKAIVKSKKVNNKKKKKNRREN
;
A
#
# COMPACT_ATOMS: atom_id res chain seq x y z
N MET A 1 7.98 10.36 3.74
CA MET A 1 6.96 9.46 4.34
C MET A 1 6.47 8.41 3.36
N VAL A 2 5.95 8.78 2.19
CA VAL A 2 5.37 7.83 1.21
C VAL A 2 6.36 6.74 0.79
N ALA A 3 7.61 7.08 0.46
CA ALA A 3 8.63 6.09 0.06
C ALA A 3 9.00 5.06 1.16
N ILE A 4 8.85 5.41 2.44
CA ILE A 4 9.09 4.50 3.57
C ILE A 4 7.94 3.49 3.67
N ILE A 5 6.71 3.99 3.51
CA ILE A 5 5.49 3.17 3.49
C ILE A 5 5.53 2.22 2.29
N ASP A 6 5.92 2.68 1.10
CA ASP A 6 6.04 1.82 -0.09
C ASP A 6 7.10 0.74 0.08
N ARG A 7 8.26 1.04 0.69
CA ARG A 7 9.27 0.04 1.05
C ARG A 7 8.74 -0.99 2.05
N TYR A 8 8.01 -0.52 3.07
CA TYR A 8 7.39 -1.38 4.05
C TYR A 8 6.36 -2.31 3.39
N ILE A 9 5.47 -1.77 2.57
CA ILE A 9 4.47 -2.55 1.82
C ILE A 9 5.14 -3.58 0.92
N ASN A 10 6.20 -3.21 0.18
CA ASN A 10 6.93 -4.16 -0.66
C ASN A 10 7.67 -5.25 0.16
N MET A 11 8.19 -4.93 1.35
CA MET A 11 8.77 -5.94 2.25
C MET A 11 7.72 -6.90 2.82
N VAL A 12 6.53 -6.40 3.13
CA VAL A 12 5.39 -7.21 3.62
C VAL A 12 4.79 -8.06 2.49
N ARG A 13 4.70 -7.51 1.26
CA ARG A 13 4.21 -8.20 0.06
C ARG A 13 5.11 -9.38 -0.34
N THR A 14 6.42 -9.25 -0.16
CA THR A 14 7.40 -10.29 -0.57
C THR A 14 7.50 -11.47 0.39
N SER A 15 7.13 -11.32 1.68
CA SER A 15 7.23 -12.45 2.62
C SER A 15 6.32 -12.31 3.83
N LYS A 16 5.43 -13.30 4.03
CA LYS A 16 4.58 -13.42 5.23
C LYS A 16 5.38 -13.51 6.54
N LEU A 17 6.59 -14.07 6.48
CA LEU A 17 7.52 -14.13 7.61
C LEU A 17 7.95 -12.75 8.08
N LYS A 18 8.18 -11.80 7.16
CA LYS A 18 8.54 -10.42 7.52
C LYS A 18 7.37 -9.72 8.19
N THR A 19 6.14 -9.92 7.70
CA THR A 19 4.93 -9.39 8.33
C THR A 19 4.76 -9.90 9.76
N MET A 20 5.01 -11.19 9.98
CA MET A 20 4.98 -11.80 11.31
C MET A 20 6.06 -11.20 12.22
N LEU A 21 7.29 -11.02 11.72
CA LEU A 21 8.39 -10.41 12.48
C LEU A 21 8.10 -8.96 12.87
N PHE A 22 7.55 -8.15 11.95
CA PHE A 22 7.14 -6.78 12.23
C PHE A 22 6.02 -6.71 13.28
N SER A 23 5.02 -7.60 13.18
CA SER A 23 3.96 -7.69 14.17
C SER A 23 4.49 -8.09 15.54
N LEU A 24 5.46 -9.00 15.60
CA LEU A 24 6.09 -9.42 16.85
C LEU A 24 6.87 -8.27 17.49
N CYS A 25 7.68 -7.55 16.72
CA CYS A 25 8.38 -6.35 17.19
C CYS A 25 7.39 -5.28 17.69
N PHE A 26 6.30 -5.06 16.96
CA PHE A 26 5.26 -4.10 17.37
C PHE A 26 4.56 -4.52 18.66
N ALA A 27 4.24 -5.80 18.83
CA ALA A 27 3.66 -6.33 20.06
C ALA A 27 4.61 -6.10 21.25
N LEU A 28 5.90 -6.39 21.10
CA LEU A 28 6.91 -6.14 22.14
C LEU A 28 7.00 -4.66 22.52
N VAL A 29 6.97 -3.74 21.55
CA VAL A 29 6.95 -2.30 21.80
C VAL A 29 5.68 -1.90 22.57
N CYS A 30 4.52 -2.44 22.19
CA CYS A 30 3.27 -2.21 22.91
C CYS A 30 3.31 -2.75 24.35
N LEU A 31 3.95 -3.90 24.55
CA LEU A 31 4.10 -4.51 25.88
C LEU A 31 4.94 -3.63 26.80
N VAL A 32 6.11 -3.18 26.32
CA VAL A 32 7.00 -2.28 27.07
C VAL A 32 6.31 -0.95 27.34
N SER A 33 5.61 -0.39 26.36
CA SER A 33 4.89 0.89 26.51
C SER A 33 3.73 0.78 27.50
N THR A 34 3.00 -0.33 27.49
CA THR A 34 1.87 -0.57 28.40
C THR A 34 2.36 -0.83 29.83
N TYR A 35 3.50 -1.50 29.97
CA TYR A 35 4.16 -1.74 31.25
C TYR A 35 4.69 -0.44 31.87
N LEU A 36 5.47 0.36 31.11
CA LEU A 36 6.05 1.63 31.59
C LEU A 36 5.01 2.68 31.98
N ARG A 37 3.82 2.66 31.36
CA ARG A 37 2.78 3.68 31.60
C ARG A 37 1.95 3.40 32.86
N ARG A 38 2.03 2.20 33.45
CA ARG A 38 1.06 1.73 34.46
C ARG A 38 1.47 1.85 35.92
N ASP A 39 2.73 2.19 36.21
CA ASP A 39 3.25 2.45 37.57
C ASP A 39 2.48 3.53 38.37
N LYS A 40 1.50 4.22 37.77
CA LYS A 40 0.80 5.36 38.40
C LYS A 40 -0.69 5.20 38.67
N SER A 41 -1.39 4.15 38.21
CA SER A 41 -2.86 4.28 38.07
C SER A 41 -3.77 3.32 38.84
N ASN A 42 -3.42 2.05 39.09
CA ASN A 42 -4.51 1.08 39.30
C ASN A 42 -4.54 0.26 40.60
N GLY A 43 -3.57 0.34 41.51
CA GLY A 43 -3.63 -0.41 42.78
C GLY A 43 -3.80 -1.94 42.65
N LEU A 44 -3.64 -2.47 41.44
CA LEU A 44 -3.67 -3.89 41.09
C LEU A 44 -2.34 -4.52 41.48
N SER A 45 -2.38 -5.81 41.85
CA SER A 45 -1.18 -6.61 42.06
C SER A 45 -0.29 -6.60 40.80
N ASP A 46 1.03 -6.56 40.99
CA ASP A 46 2.01 -6.54 39.89
C ASP A 46 1.83 -7.71 38.91
N LEU A 47 1.41 -8.87 39.42
CA LEU A 47 1.09 -10.07 38.62
C LEU A 47 -0.10 -9.84 37.67
N ASP A 48 -1.19 -9.28 38.18
CA ASP A 48 -2.39 -9.02 37.36
C ASP A 48 -2.09 -7.95 36.30
N ASN A 49 -1.31 -6.92 36.67
CA ASN A 49 -0.88 -5.88 35.76
C ASN A 49 -0.03 -6.42 34.60
N PHE A 50 0.89 -7.34 34.91
CA PHE A 50 1.73 -7.98 33.91
C PHE A 50 0.90 -8.81 32.92
N ILE A 51 -0.05 -9.59 33.42
CA ILE A 51 -0.95 -10.40 32.59
C ILE A 51 -1.80 -9.52 31.68
N VAL A 52 -2.41 -8.45 32.21
CA VAL A 52 -3.21 -7.53 31.40
C VAL A 52 -2.35 -6.84 30.34
N SER A 53 -1.11 -6.47 30.66
CA SER A 53 -0.17 -5.88 29.69
C SER A 53 0.14 -6.84 28.53
N ILE A 54 0.40 -8.12 28.84
CA ILE A 54 0.60 -9.17 27.82
C ILE A 54 -0.64 -9.30 26.95
N MET A 55 -1.82 -9.47 27.55
CA MET A 55 -3.07 -9.66 26.79
C MET A 55 -3.38 -8.47 25.89
N SER A 56 -3.15 -7.25 26.37
CA SER A 56 -3.34 -6.01 25.59
C SER A 56 -2.36 -5.93 24.42
N SER A 57 -1.09 -6.26 24.67
CA SER A 57 -0.04 -6.27 23.65
C SER A 57 -0.31 -7.32 22.56
N VAL A 58 -0.73 -8.53 22.94
CA VAL A 58 -1.07 -9.60 22.00
C VAL A 58 -2.27 -9.19 21.14
N ALA A 59 -3.32 -8.64 21.75
CA ALA A 59 -4.48 -8.15 21.02
C ALA A 59 -4.11 -7.04 20.01
N LEU A 60 -3.32 -6.06 20.43
CA LEU A 60 -2.82 -4.99 19.56
C LEU A 60 -1.90 -5.52 18.44
N GLY A 61 -1.07 -6.52 18.76
CA GLY A 61 -0.22 -7.20 17.78
C GLY A 61 -1.05 -7.89 16.69
N ILE A 62 -2.10 -8.63 17.07
CA ILE A 62 -3.00 -9.29 16.11
C ILE A 62 -3.72 -8.27 15.23
N VAL A 63 -4.26 -7.20 15.82
CA VAL A 63 -4.91 -6.12 15.07
C VAL A 63 -3.95 -5.48 14.07
N TRP A 64 -2.70 -5.23 14.50
CA TRP A 64 -1.66 -4.68 13.64
C TRP A 64 -1.31 -5.63 12.50
N PHE A 65 -1.14 -6.92 12.77
CA PHE A 65 -0.87 -7.94 11.75
C PHE A 65 -1.94 -7.97 10.66
N ILE A 66 -3.22 -7.99 11.07
CA ILE A 66 -4.35 -7.97 10.13
C ILE A 66 -4.36 -6.66 9.34
N SER A 67 -4.14 -5.53 10.01
CA SER A 67 -4.07 -4.21 9.37
C SER A 67 -2.97 -4.14 8.30
N SER A 68 -1.78 -4.70 8.57
CA SER A 68 -0.68 -4.78 7.60
C SER A 68 -1.07 -5.58 6.36
N LEU A 69 -1.77 -6.71 6.52
CA LEU A 69 -2.25 -7.51 5.37
C LEU A 69 -3.31 -6.78 4.56
N VAL A 70 -4.23 -6.08 5.23
CA VAL A 70 -5.26 -5.26 4.58
C VAL A 70 -4.61 -4.10 3.81
N MET A 71 -3.61 -3.44 4.37
CA MET A 71 -2.85 -2.38 3.68
C MET A 71 -2.22 -2.88 2.39
N VAL A 72 -1.61 -4.08 2.39
CA VAL A 72 -1.05 -4.67 1.16
C VAL A 72 -2.14 -4.88 0.11
N LYS A 73 -3.28 -5.48 0.48
CA LYS A 73 -4.41 -5.68 -0.45
C LYS A 73 -4.95 -4.38 -1.01
N ILE A 74 -5.06 -3.34 -0.19
CA ILE A 74 -5.50 -2.01 -0.64
C ILE A 74 -4.47 -1.42 -1.61
N SER A 75 -3.18 -1.54 -1.30
CA SER A 75 -2.10 -1.07 -2.18
C SER A 75 -2.12 -1.78 -3.52
N ASP A 76 -2.29 -3.11 -3.53
CA ASP A 76 -2.41 -3.93 -4.74
C ASP A 76 -3.61 -3.47 -5.60
N ASN A 77 -4.77 -3.25 -4.98
CA ASN A 77 -5.97 -2.76 -5.66
C ASN A 77 -5.80 -1.34 -6.24
N ILE A 78 -5.09 -0.45 -5.54
CA ILE A 78 -4.79 0.89 -6.02
C ILE A 78 -3.83 0.84 -7.20
N GLU A 79 -2.81 -0.03 -7.14
CA GLU A 79 -1.84 -0.23 -8.20
C GLU A 79 -2.51 -0.80 -9.46
N GLU A 80 -3.43 -1.76 -9.32
CA GLU A 80 -4.23 -2.30 -10.42
C GLU A 80 -5.15 -1.24 -11.05
N ARG A 81 -5.80 -0.40 -10.23
CA ARG A 81 -6.63 0.71 -10.75
C ARG A 81 -5.79 1.73 -11.52
N LYS A 82 -4.58 2.04 -11.04
CA LYS A 82 -3.64 2.93 -11.74
C LYS A 82 -3.10 2.31 -13.02
N SER A 83 -2.82 1.01 -13.06
CA SER A 83 -2.35 0.34 -14.28
C SER A 83 -3.43 0.38 -15.37
N LYS A 84 -4.69 0.05 -15.03
CA LYS A 84 -5.83 0.11 -15.96
C LYS A 84 -6.08 1.53 -16.47
N ALA A 85 -5.98 2.54 -15.61
CA ALA A 85 -6.10 3.94 -16.02
C ALA A 85 -4.97 4.36 -16.98
N ASN A 86 -3.74 3.91 -16.74
CA ASN A 86 -2.59 4.20 -17.60
C ASN A 86 -2.66 3.47 -18.95
N GLU A 87 -3.19 2.24 -18.99
CA GLU A 87 -3.43 1.50 -20.23
C GLU A 87 -4.48 2.20 -21.09
N ALA A 88 -5.62 2.59 -20.52
CA ALA A 88 -6.64 3.37 -21.22
C ALA A 88 -6.07 4.70 -21.77
N LEU A 89 -5.18 5.36 -21.02
CA LEU A 89 -4.53 6.60 -21.45
C LEU A 89 -3.50 6.38 -22.57
N ARG A 90 -2.81 5.23 -22.57
CA ARG A 90 -1.91 4.80 -23.65
C ARG A 90 -2.68 4.46 -24.92
N GLU A 91 -3.80 3.76 -24.80
CA GLU A 91 -4.69 3.47 -25.93
C GLU A 91 -5.27 4.75 -26.52
N ALA A 92 -5.81 5.65 -25.68
CA ALA A 92 -6.29 6.95 -26.14
C ALA A 92 -5.20 7.79 -26.84
N LYS A 93 -3.94 7.70 -26.39
CA LYS A 93 -2.80 8.34 -27.08
C LYS A 93 -2.49 7.67 -28.42
N ARG A 94 -2.56 6.35 -28.51
CA ARG A 94 -2.35 5.59 -29.77
C ARG A 94 -3.46 5.92 -30.78
N GLU A 95 -4.72 5.97 -30.37
CA GLU A 95 -5.83 6.35 -31.23
C GLU A 95 -5.69 7.79 -31.75
N LYS A 96 -5.33 8.74 -30.88
CA LYS A 96 -5.08 10.13 -31.29
C LYS A 96 -3.92 10.25 -32.29
N ALA A 97 -2.89 9.41 -32.15
CA ALA A 97 -1.77 9.35 -33.09
C ALA A 97 -2.19 8.77 -34.45
N ILE A 98 -3.03 7.72 -34.46
CA ILE A 98 -3.59 7.12 -35.68
C ILE A 98 -4.52 8.10 -36.41
N VAL A 99 -5.36 8.85 -35.68
CA VAL A 99 -6.24 9.87 -36.28
C VAL A 99 -5.42 11.02 -36.89
N LYS A 100 -4.36 11.47 -36.22
CA LYS A 100 -3.44 12.48 -36.75
C LYS A 100 -2.74 11.98 -38.02
N SER A 101 -2.21 10.76 -38.03
CA SER A 101 -1.51 10.22 -39.19
C SER A 101 -2.44 10.07 -40.41
N LYS A 102 -3.69 9.64 -40.19
CA LYS A 102 -4.72 9.53 -41.24
C LYS A 102 -5.11 10.90 -41.82
N LYS A 103 -5.23 11.95 -40.97
CA LYS A 103 -5.45 13.34 -41.42
C LYS A 103 -4.28 13.88 -42.25
N VAL A 104 -3.03 13.62 -41.84
CA VAL A 104 -1.84 14.05 -42.58
C VAL A 104 -1.77 13.37 -43.95
N ASN A 105 -2.10 12.07 -44.02
CA ASN A 105 -2.08 11.33 -45.28
C ASN A 105 -3.16 11.82 -46.26
N ASN A 106 -4.36 12.14 -45.78
CA ASN A 106 -5.42 12.71 -46.62
C ASN A 106 -5.11 14.13 -47.13
N LYS A 107 -4.39 14.95 -46.34
CA LYS A 107 -3.89 16.26 -46.80
C LYS A 107 -2.86 16.11 -47.93
N LYS A 108 -1.89 15.20 -47.79
CA LYS A 108 -0.91 14.91 -48.85
C LYS A 108 -1.60 14.39 -50.13
N LYS A 109 -2.55 13.47 -50.00
CA LYS A 109 -3.32 12.92 -51.13
C LYS A 109 -4.13 13.99 -51.89
N LYS A 110 -4.70 14.97 -51.17
CA LYS A 110 -5.41 16.11 -51.81
C LYS A 110 -4.46 17.09 -52.49
N LYS A 111 -3.25 17.29 -51.98
CA LYS A 111 -2.27 18.19 -52.58
C LYS A 111 -1.74 17.64 -53.91
N ASN A 112 -1.35 16.36 -53.95
CA ASN A 112 -0.90 15.70 -55.19
C ASN A 112 -1.97 15.63 -56.29
N ARG A 113 -3.27 15.72 -55.95
CA ARG A 113 -4.37 15.78 -56.92
C ARG A 113 -4.61 17.16 -57.53
N ARG A 114 -3.97 18.22 -57.01
CA ARG A 114 -4.06 19.59 -57.51
C ARG A 114 -2.81 20.03 -58.28
N GLU A 115 -1.72 19.29 -58.12
CA GLU A 115 -0.45 19.52 -58.83
C GLU A 115 -0.33 18.65 -60.11
N ASN A 116 -1.22 17.67 -60.28
CA ASN A 116 -1.55 17.02 -61.54
C ASN A 116 -2.82 17.65 -62.12
#